data_AF-A0A6C0AJ11-F1
#
_entry.id   AF-A0A6C0AJ11-F1
#
_cell.length_a   1.000
_cell.length_b   1.000
_cell.length_c   1.000
_cell.angle_alpha   90.00
_cell.angle_beta   90.00
_cell.angle_gamma   90.00
#
_symmetry.space_group_name_H-M   'P 1'
#
loop_
_entity.id
_entity.type
_entity.pdbx_description
1 polymer ?
#
loop_
_entity_poly.entity_id
_entity_poly.type
_entity_poly.pdbx_seq_one_letter_code
_entity_poly.pdbx_strand_id
1 'polypeptide(L)' 'MDWFGLFLLVLGLYLVWRAASAIMRGSSSWFWNLLFLAAGGYMAYTGYQKVSAPAPGLLTPVVGGRW' A
#
# COMPACT_ATOMS: atom_id res chain seq x y z
N MET A 1 3.41 11.53 10.15
CA MET A 1 2.53 10.79 9.21
C MET A 1 2.89 11.22 7.81
N ASP A 2 3.35 10.29 6.98
CA ASP A 2 3.70 10.58 5.58
C ASP A 2 2.41 10.61 4.73
N TRP A 3 2.02 11.79 4.24
CA TRP A 3 0.85 11.99 3.37
C TRP A 3 0.90 11.12 2.11
N PHE A 4 2.10 10.82 1.63
CA PHE A 4 2.29 9.91 0.50
C PHE A 4 1.95 8.46 0.87
N GLY A 5 2.22 8.05 2.10
CA GLY A 5 1.79 6.74 2.62
C GLY A 5 0.26 6.60 2.67
N LEU A 6 -0.43 7.64 3.15
CA LEU A 6 -1.89 7.69 3.14
C LEU A 6 -2.45 7.65 1.71
N PHE A 7 -1.86 8.40 0.78
CA PHE A 7 -2.24 8.38 -0.63
C PHE A 7 -2.12 6.98 -1.23
N LEU A 8 -0.99 6.30 -1.02
CA LEU A 8 -0.78 4.92 -1.51
C LEU A 8 -1.77 3.93 -0.90
N LEU A 9 -2.10 4.11 0.38
CA LEU A 9 -3.04 3.24 1.09
C LEU A 9 -4.45 3.39 0.52
N VAL A 10 -4.92 4.63 0.33
CA VAL A 10 -6.24 4.91 -0.27
C VAL A 10 -6.30 4.43 -1.72
N LEU A 11 -5.25 4.69 -2.51
CA LEU A 11 -5.17 4.25 -3.90
C LEU A 11 -5.16 2.71 -4.02
N GLY A 12 -4.39 2.04 -3.17
CA GLY A 12 -4.31 0.58 -3.12
C GLY A 12 -5.66 -0.06 -2.79
N LEU A 13 -6.34 0.44 -1.75
CA LEU A 13 -7.68 -0.03 -1.38
C LEU A 13 -8.72 0.21 -2.49
N TYR A 14 -8.66 1.35 -3.17
CA TYR A 14 -9.53 1.65 -4.31
C TYR A 14 -9.33 0.67 -5.47
N LEU A 15 -8.08 0.36 -5.82
CA LEU A 15 -7.77 -0.59 -6.90
C LEU A 15 -8.26 -2.00 -6.57
N VAL A 16 -8.06 -2.46 -5.32
CA VAL A 16 -8.56 -3.76 -4.86
C VAL A 16 -10.09 -3.81 -4.91
N TRP A 17 -10.77 -2.77 -4.41
CA TRP A 17 -12.23 -2.70 -4.44
C TRP A 17 -12.80 -2.71 -5.86
N ARG A 18 -12.20 -1.94 -6.77
CA ARG A 18 -12.60 -1.88 -8.18
C ARG A 18 -12.36 -3.22 -8.89
N ALA A 19 -11.23 -3.88 -8.63
CA ALA A 19 -10.93 -5.20 -9.17
C ALA A 19 -11.92 -6.26 -8.66
N ALA A 20 -12.19 -6.31 -7.35
CA ALA A 20 -13.15 -7.22 -6.75
C ALA A 20 -14.57 -7.02 -7.32
N SER A 21 -15.01 -5.76 -7.41
CA SER A 21 -16.32 -5.43 -7.99
C SER A 21 -16.44 -5.83 -9.47
N ALA A 22 -15.37 -5.68 -10.25
CA ALA A 22 -15.36 -6.08 -11.66
C ALA A 22 -15.39 -7.60 -11.85
N ILE A 23 -14.72 -8.35 -10.96
CA ILE A 23 -14.77 -9.82 -10.95
C ILE A 23 -16.17 -10.31 -10.62
N MET A 24 -16.81 -9.76 -9.57
CA MET A 24 -18.16 -10.14 -9.15
C MET A 24 -19.22 -9.86 -10.22
N ARG A 25 -19.00 -8.85 -11.08
CA ARG A 25 -19.91 -8.50 -12.19
C ARG A 25 -19.66 -9.31 -13.47
N GLY A 26 -18.74 -10.27 -13.46
CA GLY A 26 -18.46 -11.13 -14.62
C GLY A 26 -17.73 -10.43 -15.76
N SER A 27 -16.89 -9.43 -15.46
CA SER A 27 -16.11 -8.72 -16.50
C SER A 27 -15.17 -9.67 -17.25
N SER A 28 -15.14 -9.56 -18.59
CA SER A 28 -14.30 -10.38 -19.49
C SER A 28 -12.79 -10.12 -19.35
N SER A 29 -12.40 -9.02 -18.69
CA SER A 29 -11.00 -8.60 -18.52
C SER A 29 -10.37 -9.15 -17.25
N TRP A 30 -10.47 -10.47 -17.06
CA TRP A 30 -9.97 -11.18 -15.86
C TRP A 30 -8.50 -10.91 -15.56
N PHE A 31 -7.64 -10.86 -16.59
CA PHE A 31 -6.22 -10.56 -16.46
C PHE A 31 -5.97 -9.19 -15.82
N TRP A 32 -6.67 -8.16 -16.30
CA TRP A 32 -6.54 -6.81 -15.78
C TRP A 32 -7.04 -6.72 -14.33
N ASN A 33 -8.10 -7.44 -14.00
CA ASN A 33 -8.60 -7.48 -12.62
C ASN A 33 -7.57 -8.11 -11.66
N LEU A 34 -6.91 -9.19 -12.06
CA LEU A 34 -5.83 -9.79 -11.27
C LEU A 34 -4.63 -8.85 -11.12
N LEU A 35 -4.26 -8.14 -12.20
CA LEU A 35 -3.19 -7.15 -12.16
C LEU A 35 -3.53 -6.01 -11.18
N PHE A 36 -4.76 -5.49 -11.23
CA PHE A 36 -5.22 -4.45 -10.30
C PHE A 36 -5.31 -4.94 -8.86
N LEU A 37 -5.64 -6.21 -8.65
CA LEU A 37 -5.65 -6.83 -7.31
C LEU A 37 -4.23 -6.91 -6.74
N ALA A 38 -3.26 -7.38 -7.53
CA ALA A 38 -1.87 -7.50 -7.11
C ALA A 38 -1.22 -6.12 -6.89
N ALA A 39 -1.40 -5.20 -7.85
CA ALA A 39 -0.90 -3.83 -7.74
C ALA A 39 -1.54 -3.07 -6.58
N GLY A 40 -2.87 -3.20 -6.41
CA GLY A 40 -3.61 -2.59 -5.31
C GLY A 40 -3.18 -3.13 -3.95
N GLY A 41 -2.98 -4.45 -3.84
CA GLY A 41 -2.45 -5.09 -2.62
C GLY A 41 -1.04 -4.62 -2.28
N TYR A 42 -0.16 -4.51 -3.27
CA TYR A 42 1.19 -3.99 -3.09
C TYR A 42 1.18 -2.53 -2.60
N MET A 43 0.40 -1.66 -3.25
CA MET A 43 0.27 -0.25 -2.84
C MET A 43 -0.32 -0.10 -1.44
N ALA A 44 -1.34 -0.90 -1.10
CA ALA A 44 -1.93 -0.90 0.24
C ALA A 44 -0.91 -1.33 1.31
N TYR A 45 -0.09 -2.34 1.03
CA TYR A 45 0.97 -2.80 1.93
C TYR A 45 2.08 -1.75 2.11
N THR A 46 2.58 -1.16 1.02
CA THR A 46 3.60 -0.10 1.09
C THR A 46 3.06 1.16 1.79
N GLY A 47 1.82 1.55 1.48
CA GLY A 47 1.14 2.65 2.16
C GLY A 47 0.99 2.38 3.65
N TYR A 48 0.55 1.18 4.03
CA TYR A 48 0.46 0.75 5.43
C TYR A 48 1.82 0.83 6.12
N GLN A 49 2.90 0.33 5.51
CA GLN A 49 4.24 0.43 6.09
C GLN A 49 4.68 1.89 6.30
N LYS A 50 4.35 2.80 5.38
CA LYS A 50 4.69 4.22 5.53
C LYS A 50 3.86 4.95 6.59
N VAL A 51 2.60 4.55 6.77
CA VAL A 51 1.69 5.13 7.76
C VAL A 51 1.96 4.57 9.16
N SER A 52 2.24 3.27 9.25
CA SER A 52 2.54 2.56 10.51
C SER A 52 4.03 2.57 10.87
N ALA A 53 4.91 3.05 9.98
CA ALA A 53 6.32 3.27 10.31
C ALA A 53 6.41 4.11 11.58
N PRO A 54 7.10 3.62 12.63
CA PRO A 54 7.34 4.42 13.82
C PRO A 54 8.05 5.70 13.40
N ALA A 55 7.71 6.81 14.07
CA ALA A 55 8.29 8.11 13.77
C ALA A 55 9.83 7.98 13.62
N PRO A 56 10.42 8.52 12.54
CA PRO A 56 11.87 8.51 12.36
C PRO A 56 12.48 9.28 13.53
N GLY A 57 12.95 8.53 14.55
CA GLY A 57 13.29 9.08 15.87
C GLY A 57 13.20 8.07 17.02
N LEU A 58 12.31 7.07 16.96
CA LEU A 58 12.16 6.07 18.04
C LEU A 58 13.06 4.83 17.87
N LEU A 59 13.50 4.55 16.64
CA LEU A 59 14.42 3.45 16.30
C LEU A 59 15.64 3.93 15.49
N THR A 60 15.87 5.24 15.36
CA THR A 60 17.19 5.71 14.96
C THR A 60 18.16 5.29 16.06
N PRO A 61 19.09 4.34 15.85
CA PRO A 61 20.20 4.19 16.76
C PRO A 61 20.86 5.57 16.81
N VAL A 62 21.03 6.10 18.01
CA VAL A 62 21.85 7.29 18.23
C VAL A 62 23.20 6.95 17.60
N VAL A 63 23.46 7.55 16.43
CA VAL A 63 24.78 7.53 15.79
C VAL A 63 25.70 8.31 16.72
N GLY A 64 26.24 7.59 17.70
CA GLY A 64 27.06 8.11 18.79
C GLY A 64 27.77 7.00 19.59
N GLY A 65 27.73 5.75 19.12
CA GLY A 65 28.55 4.66 19.61
C GLY A 65 29.90 4.67 18.89
N ARG A 66 30.84 5.42 19.46
CA ARG A 66 32.30 5.52 19.22
C ARG A 66 32.93 4.42 18.31
N TRP A 67 33.70 4.88 17.32
CA TRP A 67 34.91 4.18 16.87
C TRP A 67 35.99 4.33 17.95
#